data_AF-A0A814TTD0-F1
#
_entry.id   AF-A0A814TTD0-F1
#
_cell.length_a   1.000
_cell.length_b   1.000
_cell.length_c   1.000
_cell.angle_alpha   90.00
_cell.angle_beta   90.00
_cell.angle_gamma   90.00
#
_symmetry.space_group_name_H-M   'P 1'
#
loop_
_entity.id
_entity.type
_entity.pdbx_description
1 polymer ?
#
loop_
_entity_poly.entity_id
_entity_poly.type
_entity_poly.pdbx_seq_one_letter_code
_entity_poly.pdbx_strand_id
1 'polypeptide(L)' 'MPSFYAKMQTRLRTPEQGANTLVWLCCLKDVANRYINGEFFQDRTVVSKHLPLAWTKSSNEEEERFMSNLDEIYNKYAR' A
#
# COMPACT_ATOMS: atom_id res chain seq x y z
N MET A 1 0.01 17.35 -9.55
CA MET A 1 1.37 17.31 -8.96
C MET A 1 2.43 17.31 -10.06
N PRO A 2 2.91 18.48 -10.52
CA PRO A 2 3.83 18.57 -11.66
C PRO A 2 5.16 17.83 -11.46
N SER A 3 5.77 17.97 -10.28
CA SER A 3 7.04 17.32 -9.93
C SER A 3 6.93 15.79 -9.85
N PHE A 4 5.80 15.27 -9.39
CA PHE A 4 5.51 13.83 -9.39
C PHE A 4 5.39 13.31 -10.83
N TYR A 5 4.57 13.97 -11.65
CA TYR A 5 4.35 13.56 -13.03
C TYR A 5 5.66 13.53 -13.82
N ALA A 6 6.49 14.56 -13.71
CA ALA A 6 7.79 14.62 -14.37
C ALA A 6 8.70 13.41 -14.04
N LYS A 7 8.66 12.93 -12.78
CA LYS A 7 9.48 11.82 -12.30
C LYS A 7 8.87 10.43 -12.54
N MET A 8 7.55 10.34 -12.54
CA MET A 8 6.85 9.05 -12.50
C MET A 8 6.17 8.68 -13.81
N GLN A 9 5.91 9.63 -14.73
CA GLN A 9 5.13 9.36 -15.96
C GLN A 9 5.61 8.16 -16.77
N THR A 10 6.92 7.89 -16.82
CA THR A 10 7.50 6.74 -17.54
C THR A 10 7.60 5.47 -16.71
N ARG A 11 7.33 5.55 -15.40
CA ARG A 11 7.40 4.46 -14.43
C ARG A 11 6.02 3.96 -13.99
N LEU A 12 4.96 4.71 -14.30
CA LEU A 12 3.59 4.34 -14.01
C LEU A 12 3.14 3.24 -14.97
N ARG A 13 2.38 2.28 -14.44
CA ARG A 13 1.77 1.22 -15.23
C ARG A 13 0.63 1.78 -16.10
N THR A 14 0.42 1.15 -17.24
CA THR A 14 -0.83 1.34 -17.99
C THR A 14 -1.99 0.62 -17.27
N PRO A 15 -3.24 1.03 -17.51
CA PRO A 15 -4.40 0.33 -16.97
C PRO A 15 -4.41 -1.17 -17.29
N GLU A 16 -3.99 -1.54 -18.51
CA GLU A 16 -3.97 -2.93 -18.99
C GLU A 16 -2.97 -3.80 -18.21
N GLN A 17 -1.78 -3.25 -17.92
CA GLN A 17 -0.76 -3.93 -17.11
C GLN A 17 -1.25 -4.18 -15.67
N GLY A 18 -1.95 -3.20 -15.10
CA GLY A 18 -2.60 -3.33 -13.80
C GLY A 18 -3.69 -4.41 -13.81
N ALA A 19 -4.56 -4.39 -14.83
CA ALA A 19 -5.66 -5.34 -14.97
C ALA A 19 -5.16 -6.79 -15.12
N ASN A 20 -4.12 -7.03 -15.93
CA ASN A 20 -3.51 -8.37 -16.07
C ASN A 20 -2.99 -8.92 -14.74
N THR A 21 -2.38 -8.07 -13.90
CA THR A 21 -1.90 -8.49 -12.58
C THR A 21 -3.07 -8.83 -11.65
N LEU A 22 -4.13 -8.03 -11.69
CA LEU A 22 -5.32 -8.22 -10.86
C LEU A 22 -6.08 -9.50 -11.23
N VAL A 23 -6.34 -9.72 -12.52
CA VAL A 23 -6.99 -10.94 -13.01
C VAL A 23 -6.19 -12.19 -12.62
N TRP A 24 -4.86 -12.13 -12.76
CA TRP A 24 -3.99 -13.23 -12.33
C TRP A 24 -4.14 -13.52 -10.84
N LEU A 25 -4.14 -12.51 -9.96
CA LEU A 25 -4.35 -12.68 -8.52
C LEU A 25 -5.71 -13.31 -8.21
N CYS A 26 -6.78 -12.88 -8.89
CA CYS A 26 -8.13 -13.44 -8.69
C CYS A 26 -8.24 -14.92 -9.09
N CYS A 27 -7.43 -15.39 -10.04
CA CYS A 27 -7.46 -16.77 -10.51
C CYS A 27 -6.65 -17.74 -9.62
N LEU A 28 -5.86 -17.24 -8.66
CA LEU A 28 -5.07 -18.08 -7.77
C LEU A 28 -5.96 -18.68 -6.67
N LYS A 29 -5.93 -20.00 -6.52
CA LYS A 29 -6.77 -20.74 -5.56
C LYS A 29 -6.30 -20.64 -4.11
N ASP A 30 -5.09 -20.16 -3.86
CA ASP A 30 -4.39 -20.30 -2.57
C ASP A 30 -3.55 -19.07 -2.22
N VAL A 31 -4.09 -17.88 -2.47
CA VAL A 31 -3.36 -16.61 -2.25
C VAL A 31 -3.05 -16.41 -0.76
N ALA A 32 -3.99 -16.73 0.11
CA ALA A 32 -3.89 -16.47 1.55
C ALA A 32 -2.79 -17.29 2.24
N ASN A 33 -2.47 -18.50 1.76
CA ASN A 33 -1.37 -19.30 2.32
C ASN A 33 -0.02 -19.00 1.65
N ARG A 34 -0.03 -18.42 0.44
CA ARG A 34 1.19 -18.15 -0.33
C ARG A 34 1.77 -16.76 -0.09
N TYR A 35 0.94 -15.80 0.32
CA TYR A 35 1.35 -14.41 0.45
C TYR A 35 0.84 -13.80 1.75
N ILE A 36 1.63 -12.89 2.31
CA ILE A 36 1.24 -12.13 3.50
C ILE A 36 0.16 -11.12 3.09
N ASN A 37 -0.82 -10.91 3.97
CA ASN A 37 -1.86 -9.91 3.75
C ASN A 37 -1.24 -8.52 3.61
N GLY A 38 -1.72 -7.76 2.61
CA GLY A 38 -1.23 -6.41 2.32
C GLY A 38 0.03 -6.36 1.45
N GLU A 39 0.46 -7.48 0.86
CA GLU A 39 1.54 -7.46 -0.15
C GLU A 39 1.14 -6.74 -1.44
N PHE A 40 2.13 -6.11 -2.08
CA PHE A 40 1.95 -5.36 -3.31
C PHE A 40 2.45 -6.21 -4.49
N PHE A 41 1.70 -6.23 -5.60
CA PHE A 41 2.05 -7.03 -6.76
C PHE A 41 2.27 -6.19 -8.03
N GLN A 42 3.37 -6.47 -8.72
CA GLN A 42 3.69 -5.97 -10.06
C GLN A 42 4.16 -7.14 -10.91
N ASP A 43 3.61 -7.27 -12.12
CA ASP A 43 3.97 -8.33 -13.08
C ASP A 43 3.99 -9.74 -12.46
N ARG A 44 2.99 -10.02 -11.61
CA ARG A 44 2.81 -11.31 -10.91
C ARG A 44 3.88 -11.62 -9.86
N THR A 45 4.64 -10.61 -9.45
CA THR A 45 5.68 -10.70 -8.40
C THR A 45 5.36 -9.78 -7.23
N VAL A 46 5.79 -10.18 -6.03
CA VAL A 46 5.70 -9.33 -4.84
C VAL A 46 6.76 -8.24 -4.93
N VAL A 47 6.38 -7.00 -4.61
CA VAL A 47 7.28 -5.83 -4.64
C VAL A 47 7.26 -5.07 -3.31
N SER A 48 8.30 -4.28 -3.08
CA SER A 48 8.39 -3.44 -1.88
C SER A 48 7.22 -2.47 -1.77
N LYS A 49 6.58 -2.45 -0.60
CA LYS A 49 5.54 -1.49 -0.20
C LYS A 49 6.07 -0.07 -0.09
N HIS A 50 7.36 0.07 0.23
CA HIS A 50 7.99 1.36 0.45
C HIS A 50 8.97 1.69 -0.67
N LEU A 51 8.95 2.96 -1.08
CA LEU A 51 9.96 3.47 -2.00
C LEU A 51 11.31 3.52 -1.26
N PRO A 52 12.36 2.87 -1.78
CA PRO A 52 13.68 2.93 -1.18
C PRO A 52 14.09 4.40 -0.99
N LEU A 53 14.63 4.72 0.18
CA LEU A 53 15.10 6.07 0.52
C LEU A 53 14.01 7.16 0.55
N ALA A 54 12.72 6.80 0.60
CA ALA A 54 11.66 7.81 0.77
C ALA A 54 11.70 8.49 2.15
N TRP A 55 12.37 7.87 3.13
CA TRP A 55 12.53 8.38 4.51
C TRP A 55 11.19 8.75 5.18
N THR A 56 10.08 8.19 4.66
CA THR A 56 8.76 8.29 5.25
C THR A 56 8.68 7.27 6.38
N LYS A 57 9.04 7.70 7.59
CA LYS A 57 8.84 6.95 8.82
C LYS A 57 8.21 7.88 9.84
N SER A 58 7.24 7.37 10.58
CA SER A 58 6.71 8.05 11.76
C SER A 58 7.68 7.85 12.92
N SER A 59 7.77 8.82 13.82
CA SER A 59 8.44 8.60 15.11
C SER A 59 7.54 7.81 16.06
N ASN A 60 8.11 7.19 17.09
CA ASN A 60 7.33 6.47 18.10
C ASN A 60 6.31 7.39 18.77
N GLU A 61 6.67 8.64 19.02
CA GLU A 61 5.80 9.65 19.61
C GLU A 61 4.64 10.04 18.68
N GLU A 62 4.87 10.03 17.37
CA GLU A 62 3.81 10.25 16.38
C GLU A 62 2.84 9.08 16.31
N GLU A 63 3.34 7.85 16.40
CA GLU A 63 2.53 6.64 16.45
C GLU A 63 1.67 6.57 17.72
N GLU A 64 2.27 6.85 18.89
CA GLU A 64 1.54 6.90 20.17
C GLU A 64 0.44 7.97 20.15
N ARG A 65 0.76 9.18 19.66
CA ARG A 65 -0.22 10.26 19.50
C ARG A 65 -1.34 9.87 18.54
N PHE A 66 -1.02 9.19 17.45
CA PHE A 66 -2.01 8.71 16.49
C PHE A 66 -2.96 7.70 17.14
N MET A 67 -2.43 6.72 17.88
CA MET A 67 -3.25 5.73 18.59
C MET A 67 -4.16 6.39 19.63
N SER A 68 -3.64 7.35 20.40
CA SER A 68 -4.46 8.10 21.37
C SER A 68 -5.62 8.85 20.70
N ASN A 69 -5.39 9.46 19.53
CA ASN A 69 -6.45 10.12 18.77
C ASN A 69 -7.51 9.11 18.27
N LEU A 70 -7.09 7.93 17.82
CA LEU A 70 -8.02 6.88 17.40
C LEU A 70 -8.88 6.39 18.57
N ASP A 71 -8.29 6.21 19.74
CA ASP A 71 -9.01 5.83 20.96
C ASP A 71 -10.03 6.89 21.37
N GLU A 72 -9.68 8.17 21.27
CA GLU A 72 -10.61 9.27 21.55
C GLU A 72 -11.81 9.25 20.59
N ILE A 73 -11.55 9.09 19.29
CA ILE A 73 -12.60 8.98 18.27
C ILE A 73 -13.50 7.77 18.54
N TYR A 74 -12.89 6.61 18.82
CA TYR A 74 -13.63 5.40 19.15
C TYR A 74 -14.52 5.61 20.37
N ASN A 75 -13.98 6.10 21.48
CA ASN A 75 -14.75 6.32 22.71
C ASN A 75 -15.87 7.36 22.53
N LYS A 76 -15.67 8.35 21.65
CA LYS A 76 -16.66 9.38 21.37
C LYS A 76 -17.85 8.89 20.52
N TYR A 77 -17.63 7.94 19.61
CA TYR A 77 -18.63 7.54 18.61
C TYR A 77 -19.00 6.06 18.61
N ALA A 78 -18.34 5.20 19.40
CA ALA A 78 -18.67 3.78 19.50
C ALA A 78 -19.88 3.49 20.41
N ARG A 79 -20.58 4.53 20.89
CA ARG A 79 -21.86 4.44 21.60
C ARG A 79 -23.01 4.89 20.71
#